data_AF-A0A662S2B9-F1
#
_entry.id   AF-A0A662S2B9-F1
#
_cell.length_a   1.000
_cell.length_b   1.000
_cell.length_c   1.000
_cell.angle_alpha   90.00
_cell.angle_beta   90.00
_cell.angle_gamma   90.00
#
_symmetry.space_group_name_H-M   'P 1'
#
loop_
_entity.id
_entity.type
_entity.pdbx_description
1 polymer ?
#
loop_
_entity_poly.entity_id
_entity_poly.type
_entity_poly.pdbx_seq_one_letter_code
_entity_poly.pdbx_strand_id
1 'polypeptide(L)'
;MGGLSPCFGPVWELKRNITYNLLLGWGMTRNKALLAVTLILLAIPNSAGTALGNAEDLLMSIVRVADWLVNNQNPDGTFNLKMSYRNGYYQDALILGCAAIVLLDAYHITDDTRYLEAANLTLTLLAEWQELEGDWSSRSHYAAGGVYYPIMAFAKFQIYTNNDVFMENMLRAADSLIRLAEEKSIRHYY
;
A
#
# COMPACT_ATOMS: atom_id res chain seq x y z
N MET A 1 2.14 -45.52 -34.26
CA MET A 1 2.03 -44.18 -34.87
C MET A 1 0.84 -43.52 -34.19
N GLY A 2 0.93 -42.52 -33.32
CA GLY A 2 1.93 -41.49 -33.06
C GLY A 2 1.07 -40.32 -32.59
N GLY A 3 0.98 -40.11 -31.28
CA GLY A 3 0.09 -39.12 -30.67
C GLY A 3 0.69 -37.72 -30.64
N LEU A 4 -0.17 -36.73 -30.43
CA LEU A 4 0.19 -35.39 -29.96
C LEU A 4 -0.94 -34.86 -29.06
N SER A 5 -0.68 -34.85 -27.75
CA SER A 5 -1.39 -34.00 -26.78
C SER A 5 -0.63 -32.69 -26.65
N PRO A 6 -1.30 -31.53 -26.56
CA PRO A 6 -0.62 -30.27 -26.27
C PRO A 6 -0.38 -30.12 -24.76
N CYS A 7 0.90 -30.07 -24.37
CA CYS A 7 1.35 -29.71 -23.04
C CYS A 7 1.19 -28.19 -22.83
N PHE A 8 0.20 -27.77 -22.04
CA PHE A 8 0.21 -26.45 -21.40
C PHE A 8 0.92 -26.57 -20.05
N GLY A 9 2.18 -26.13 -19.99
CA GLY A 9 2.89 -25.90 -18.73
C GLY A 9 2.57 -24.52 -18.15
N PRO A 10 2.66 -24.30 -16.83
CA PRO A 10 2.25 -23.06 -16.21
C PRO A 10 3.32 -21.96 -16.37
N VAL A 11 3.00 -20.94 -17.17
CA VAL A 11 3.76 -19.66 -17.31
C VAL A 11 3.74 -18.82 -16.02
N TRP A 12 3.00 -19.26 -14.99
CA TRP A 12 2.76 -18.55 -13.74
C TRP A 12 3.89 -18.64 -12.70
N GLU A 13 4.86 -19.55 -12.86
CA GLU A 13 5.96 -19.69 -11.88
C GLU A 13 7.19 -18.82 -12.19
N LEU A 14 7.44 -18.46 -13.46
CA LEU A 14 8.60 -17.64 -13.81
C LEU A 14 8.44 -16.16 -13.41
N LYS A 15 7.20 -15.65 -13.37
CA LYS A 15 6.91 -14.26 -12.96
C LYS A 15 7.10 -14.00 -11.47
N ARG A 16 7.09 -15.04 -10.62
CA ARG A 16 7.32 -14.88 -9.17
C ARG A 16 8.78 -14.61 -8.83
N ASN A 17 9.74 -15.12 -9.61
CA ASN A 17 11.17 -15.03 -9.26
C ASN A 17 11.84 -13.69 -9.65
N ILE A 18 11.26 -12.92 -10.56
CA ILE A 18 11.82 -11.62 -10.98
C ILE A 18 11.46 -10.52 -9.97
N THR A 19 10.30 -10.62 -9.32
CA THR A 19 9.82 -9.63 -8.34
C THR A 19 10.69 -9.58 -7.08
N TYR A 20 11.29 -10.71 -6.67
CA TYR A 20 12.13 -10.75 -5.46
C TYR A 20 13.52 -10.16 -5.66
N ASN A 21 14.11 -10.26 -6.86
CA ASN A 21 15.47 -9.78 -7.10
C ASN A 21 15.58 -8.27 -7.35
N LEU A 22 14.48 -7.61 -7.74
CA LEU A 22 14.45 -6.15 -7.95
C LEU A 22 14.37 -5.33 -6.64
N LEU A 23 14.03 -5.97 -5.51
CA LEU A 23 13.89 -5.31 -4.20
C LEU A 23 15.21 -5.04 -3.47
N LEU A 24 16.32 -5.68 -3.86
CA LEU A 24 17.60 -5.62 -3.12
C LEU A 24 18.66 -4.69 -3.73
N GLY A 25 18.41 -4.10 -4.89
CA GLY A 25 19.46 -3.47 -5.70
C GLY A 25 19.65 -1.94 -5.61
N TRP A 26 18.86 -1.20 -4.83
CA TRP A 26 18.86 0.27 -4.92
C TRP A 26 19.34 0.96 -3.64
N GLY A 27 20.49 1.62 -3.76
CA GLY A 27 21.15 2.40 -2.72
C GLY A 27 20.26 3.52 -2.19
N MET A 28 19.79 3.36 -0.95
CA MET A 28 19.06 4.36 -0.17
C MET A 28 19.79 4.58 1.15
N THR A 29 20.53 5.69 1.29
CA THR A 29 21.22 6.03 2.55
C THR A 29 20.46 7.02 3.42
N ARG A 30 19.25 7.46 3.05
CA ARG A 30 18.42 8.34 3.92
C ARG A 30 16.98 7.86 4.20
N ASN A 31 16.47 6.85 3.48
CA ASN A 31 15.13 6.29 3.71
C ASN A 31 15.12 5.03 4.60
N LYS A 32 16.27 4.65 5.17
CA LYS A 32 16.39 3.41 5.96
C LYS A 32 15.53 3.42 7.23
N ALA A 33 15.23 4.58 7.82
CA ALA A 33 14.42 4.63 9.04
C ALA A 33 12.93 4.30 8.78
N LEU A 34 12.38 4.70 7.63
CA LEU A 34 10.97 4.46 7.29
C LEU A 34 10.76 3.10 6.62
N LEU A 35 11.66 2.69 5.71
CA LEU A 35 11.61 1.37 5.08
C LEU A 35 11.95 0.23 6.06
N ALA A 36 12.78 0.46 7.08
CA ALA A 36 13.06 -0.56 8.08
C ALA A 36 11.81 -0.91 8.89
N VAL A 37 10.96 0.06 9.23
CA VAL A 37 9.72 -0.21 9.97
C VAL A 37 8.76 -1.07 9.14
N THR A 38 8.65 -0.80 7.83
CA THR A 38 7.75 -1.57 6.94
C THR A 38 8.32 -2.94 6.55
N LEU A 39 9.64 -3.09 6.39
CA LEU A 39 10.28 -4.38 6.07
C LEU A 39 10.43 -5.29 7.29
N ILE A 40 10.60 -4.74 8.51
CA ILE A 40 10.59 -5.54 9.75
C ILE A 40 9.21 -6.16 10.00
N LEU A 41 8.13 -5.51 9.53
CA LEU A 41 6.75 -6.04 9.63
C LEU A 41 6.41 -7.13 8.61
N LEU A 42 7.15 -7.26 7.50
CA LEU A 42 6.78 -8.16 6.40
C LEU A 42 7.74 -9.34 6.17
N ALA A 43 8.89 -9.42 6.86
CA ALA A 43 9.96 -10.36 6.51
C ALA A 43 10.59 -11.16 7.67
N ILE A 44 9.83 -11.60 8.67
CA ILE A 44 10.35 -12.59 9.64
C ILE A 44 9.52 -13.89 9.61
N PRO A 45 10.05 -14.96 9.00
CA PRO A 45 9.59 -16.32 9.26
C PRO A 45 10.05 -16.77 10.67
N ASN A 46 9.09 -17.06 11.54
CA ASN A 46 9.04 -18.13 12.56
C ASN A 46 10.28 -18.58 13.36
N SER A 47 11.35 -17.79 13.56
CA SER A 47 12.41 -18.21 14.49
C SER A 47 13.20 -17.06 15.14
N ALA A 48 12.62 -16.35 16.11
CA ALA A 48 13.36 -15.59 17.13
C ALA A 48 12.40 -15.07 18.23
N GLY A 49 11.91 -15.97 19.08
CA GLY A 49 10.90 -15.68 20.11
C GLY A 49 11.36 -14.90 21.34
N THR A 50 12.32 -13.98 21.26
CA THR A 50 12.79 -13.23 22.45
C THR A 50 13.16 -11.75 22.24
N ALA A 51 13.01 -11.18 21.05
CA ALA A 51 13.35 -9.77 20.80
C ALA A 51 12.18 -8.90 20.29
N LEU A 52 11.07 -9.52 19.90
CA LEU A 52 9.83 -8.86 19.53
C LEU A 52 8.85 -9.15 20.67
N GLY A 53 8.10 -8.15 21.13
CA GLY A 53 7.03 -8.33 22.11
C GLY A 53 6.07 -9.45 21.69
N ASN A 54 5.19 -9.89 22.60
CA ASN A 54 4.24 -10.93 22.24
C ASN A 54 3.39 -10.48 21.02
N ALA A 55 2.85 -11.42 20.23
CA ALA A 55 2.07 -11.07 19.04
C ALA A 55 0.89 -10.12 19.36
N GLU A 56 0.37 -10.20 20.58
CA GLU A 56 -0.67 -9.35 21.12
C GLU A 56 -0.23 -7.88 21.25
N ASP A 57 1.01 -7.61 21.68
CA ASP A 57 1.60 -6.27 21.80
C ASP A 57 1.71 -5.60 20.42
N LEU A 58 2.01 -6.39 19.38
CA LEU A 58 2.09 -5.90 18.00
C LEU A 58 0.71 -5.50 17.47
N LEU A 59 -0.30 -6.36 17.65
CA LEU A 59 -1.67 -6.07 17.24
C LEU A 59 -2.21 -4.84 17.98
N MET A 60 -1.96 -4.76 19.29
CA MET A 60 -2.35 -3.60 20.09
C MET A 60 -1.63 -2.31 19.67
N SER A 61 -0.42 -2.41 19.11
CA SER A 61 0.28 -1.24 18.56
C SER A 61 -0.41 -0.72 17.29
N ILE A 62 -0.94 -1.59 16.42
CA ILE A 62 -1.73 -1.21 15.26
C ILE A 62 -3.01 -0.47 15.72
N VAL A 63 -3.72 -1.04 16.69
CA VAL A 63 -4.94 -0.44 17.24
C VAL A 63 -4.66 0.94 17.86
N ARG A 64 -3.56 1.10 18.61
CA ARG A 64 -3.17 2.40 19.18
C ARG A 64 -2.89 3.46 18.11
N VAL A 65 -2.26 3.07 17.00
CA VAL A 65 -2.03 4.00 15.88
C VAL A 65 -3.36 4.34 15.20
N ALA A 66 -4.25 3.36 15.01
CA ALA A 66 -5.58 3.58 14.44
C ALA A 66 -6.44 4.51 15.31
N ASP A 67 -6.41 4.35 16.63
CA ASP A 67 -7.09 5.26 17.57
C ASP A 67 -6.58 6.69 17.42
N TRP A 68 -5.26 6.86 17.31
CA TRP A 68 -4.69 8.18 17.05
C TRP A 68 -5.17 8.75 15.72
N LEU A 69 -5.19 7.94 14.65
CA LEU A 69 -5.65 8.35 13.32
C LEU A 69 -7.10 8.82 13.35
N VAL A 70 -8.02 8.03 13.91
CA VAL A 70 -9.45 8.39 14.04
C VAL A 70 -9.61 9.72 14.78
N ASN A 71 -8.89 9.92 15.89
CA ASN A 71 -8.99 11.14 16.69
C ASN A 71 -8.34 12.38 16.05
N ASN A 72 -7.53 12.21 15.00
CA ASN A 72 -6.80 13.29 14.33
C ASN A 72 -7.19 13.44 12.85
N GLN A 73 -8.20 12.69 12.39
CA GLN A 73 -8.75 12.80 11.05
C GLN A 73 -9.67 14.01 10.96
N ASN A 74 -9.57 14.74 9.86
CA ASN A 74 -10.47 15.82 9.51
C ASN A 74 -11.73 15.26 8.82
N PRO A 75 -12.84 16.01 8.77
CA PRO A 75 -14.08 15.56 8.13
C PRO A 75 -13.96 15.21 6.64
N ASP A 76 -12.93 15.71 5.96
CA ASP A 76 -12.64 15.43 4.53
C ASP A 76 -11.76 14.19 4.32
N GLY A 77 -11.38 13.48 5.39
CA GLY A 77 -10.52 12.30 5.33
C GLY A 77 -9.01 12.60 5.35
N THR A 78 -8.60 13.88 5.42
CA THR A 78 -7.21 14.27 5.68
C THR A 78 -6.84 14.10 7.15
N PHE A 79 -5.57 14.28 7.51
CA PHE A 79 -5.13 14.22 8.91
C PHE A 79 -4.45 15.51 9.33
N ASN A 80 -4.61 15.87 10.61
CA ASN A 80 -3.91 16.99 11.26
C ASN A 80 -2.42 16.69 11.54
N LEU A 81 -1.75 16.13 10.54
CA LEU A 81 -0.32 15.86 10.52
C LEU A 81 0.38 16.96 9.73
N LYS A 82 1.48 17.48 10.29
CA LYS A 82 2.40 18.29 9.52
C LYS A 82 3.16 17.38 8.53
N MET A 83 2.56 17.11 7.38
CA MET A 83 3.19 16.37 6.30
C MET A 83 4.00 17.36 5.45
N SER A 84 5.19 17.75 5.89
CA SER A 84 5.97 18.76 5.17
C SER A 84 6.69 18.16 3.96
N TYR A 85 6.50 18.75 2.77
CA TYR A 85 7.60 18.85 1.79
C TYR A 85 8.19 20.27 1.66
N ARG A 86 7.42 21.31 2.07
CA ARG A 86 7.88 22.68 2.49
C ARG A 86 6.73 23.57 3.01
N ASN A 87 5.51 23.04 3.20
CA ASN A 87 4.34 23.79 3.69
C ASN A 87 3.49 22.89 4.61
N GLY A 88 2.85 23.46 5.64
CA GLY A 88 2.20 22.70 6.72
C GLY A 88 0.86 22.06 6.38
N TYR A 89 0.23 22.48 5.28
CA TYR A 89 -1.10 22.02 4.84
C TYR A 89 -1.06 20.96 3.73
N TYR A 90 0.14 20.54 3.31
CA TYR A 90 0.28 19.48 2.32
C TYR A 90 -0.16 18.13 2.90
N GLN A 91 -0.76 17.29 2.05
CA GLN A 91 -1.15 15.92 2.35
C GLN A 91 -0.59 15.04 1.23
N ASP A 92 0.07 13.95 1.58
CA ASP A 92 0.68 13.04 0.60
C ASP A 92 -0.22 11.82 0.40
N ALA A 93 -0.53 11.49 -0.86
CA ALA A 93 -1.33 10.32 -1.21
C ALA A 93 -0.71 9.01 -0.68
N LEU A 94 0.63 8.93 -0.59
CA LEU A 94 1.30 7.78 0.03
C LEU A 94 0.94 7.65 1.50
N ILE A 95 0.99 8.76 2.24
CA ILE A 95 0.73 8.74 3.69
C ILE A 95 -0.74 8.46 3.96
N LEU A 96 -1.65 9.02 3.15
CA LEU A 96 -3.08 8.68 3.21
C LEU A 96 -3.33 7.20 2.92
N GLY A 97 -2.67 6.63 1.91
CA GLY A 97 -2.73 5.19 1.62
C GLY A 97 -2.26 4.34 2.80
N CYS A 98 -1.15 4.72 3.44
CA CYS A 98 -0.67 4.06 4.66
C CYS A 98 -1.66 4.16 5.82
N ALA A 99 -2.24 5.34 6.04
CA ALA A 99 -3.23 5.56 7.10
C ALA A 99 -4.48 4.70 6.89
N ALA A 100 -4.99 4.65 5.65
CA ALA A 100 -6.13 3.81 5.30
C ALA A 100 -5.85 2.33 5.54
N ILE A 101 -4.64 1.84 5.22
CA ILE A 101 -4.24 0.45 5.51
C ILE A 101 -4.28 0.15 7.01
N VAL A 102 -3.71 1.04 7.85
CA VAL A 102 -3.72 0.85 9.31
C VAL A 102 -5.14 0.84 9.88
N LEU A 103 -6.01 1.73 9.39
CA LEU A 103 -7.42 1.77 9.79
C LEU A 103 -8.16 0.50 9.38
N LEU A 104 -7.94 0.00 8.16
CA LEU A 104 -8.53 -1.25 7.68
C LEU A 104 -8.04 -2.46 8.45
N ASP A 105 -6.76 -2.51 8.79
CA ASP A 105 -6.19 -3.59 9.61
C ASP A 105 -6.78 -3.55 11.03
N ALA A 106 -6.92 -2.37 11.64
CA ALA A 106 -7.55 -2.22 12.95
C ALA A 106 -9.03 -2.64 12.92
N TYR A 107 -9.79 -2.26 11.88
CA TYR A 107 -11.14 -2.76 11.66
C TYR A 107 -11.16 -4.29 11.60
N HIS A 108 -10.30 -4.90 10.81
CA HIS A 108 -10.27 -6.36 10.67
C HIS A 108 -9.85 -7.09 11.96
N ILE A 109 -9.04 -6.47 12.81
CA ILE A 109 -8.60 -7.02 14.10
C ILE A 109 -9.70 -6.91 15.17
N THR A 110 -10.48 -5.84 15.15
CA THR A 110 -11.35 -5.44 16.28
C THR A 110 -12.85 -5.48 15.99
N ASP A 111 -13.23 -5.55 14.71
CA ASP A 111 -14.59 -5.34 14.20
C ASP A 111 -15.22 -3.98 14.58
N ASP A 112 -14.41 -2.99 15.01
CA ASP A 112 -14.89 -1.65 15.35
C ASP A 112 -15.08 -0.80 14.08
N THR A 113 -16.35 -0.50 13.76
CA THR A 113 -16.74 0.20 12.54
C THR A 113 -16.19 1.62 12.45
N ARG A 114 -15.78 2.25 13.56
CA ARG A 114 -15.18 3.59 13.53
C ARG A 114 -13.91 3.63 12.67
N TYR A 115 -13.12 2.55 12.69
CA TYR A 115 -11.94 2.46 11.84
C TYR A 115 -12.30 2.30 10.37
N LEU A 116 -13.35 1.54 10.06
CA LEU A 116 -13.84 1.39 8.69
C LEU A 116 -14.40 2.70 8.13
N GLU A 117 -15.18 3.43 8.92
CA GLU A 117 -15.72 4.74 8.55
C GLU A 117 -14.59 5.74 8.26
N ALA A 118 -13.59 5.80 9.14
CA ALA A 118 -12.41 6.63 8.94
C ALA A 118 -11.62 6.22 7.69
N ALA A 119 -11.41 4.91 7.47
CA ALA A 119 -10.74 4.43 6.26
C ALA A 119 -11.51 4.84 5.00
N ASN A 120 -12.85 4.72 5.01
CA ASN A 120 -13.69 5.07 3.89
C ASN A 120 -13.60 6.57 3.52
N LEU A 121 -13.51 7.47 4.51
CA LEU A 121 -13.28 8.90 4.25
C LEU A 121 -11.96 9.14 3.53
N THR A 122 -10.86 8.55 4.02
CA THR A 122 -9.54 8.70 3.39
C THR A 122 -9.50 8.06 2.00
N LEU A 123 -10.15 6.91 1.79
CA LEU A 123 -10.24 6.25 0.48
C LEU A 123 -11.07 7.05 -0.51
N THR A 124 -12.17 7.67 -0.07
CA THR A 124 -12.98 8.57 -0.90
C THR A 124 -12.14 9.75 -1.38
N LEU A 125 -11.39 10.38 -0.46
CA LEU A 125 -10.47 11.46 -0.81
C LEU A 125 -9.38 11.01 -1.81
N LEU A 126 -8.79 9.83 -1.60
CA LEU A 126 -7.82 9.26 -2.53
C LEU A 126 -8.43 9.01 -3.91
N ALA A 127 -9.66 8.51 -3.98
CA ALA A 127 -10.37 8.28 -5.22
C ALA A 127 -10.63 9.59 -5.98
N GLU A 128 -10.99 10.66 -5.27
CA GLU A 128 -11.17 12.01 -5.82
C GLU A 128 -9.86 12.62 -6.33
N TRP A 129 -8.75 12.37 -5.64
CA TRP A 129 -7.43 12.87 -6.02
C TRP A 129 -6.76 12.07 -7.13
N GLN A 130 -7.28 10.89 -7.45
CA GLN A 130 -6.68 10.04 -8.48
C GLN A 130 -6.78 10.74 -9.83
N GLU A 131 -5.64 10.86 -10.50
CA GLU A 131 -5.55 11.47 -11.81
C GLU A 131 -6.14 10.56 -12.89
N LEU A 132 -6.38 11.13 -14.08
CA LEU A 132 -6.96 10.41 -15.21
C LEU A 132 -6.18 9.14 -15.57
N GLU A 133 -4.85 9.22 -15.48
CA GLU A 133 -3.92 8.12 -15.76
C GLU A 133 -3.86 7.06 -14.64
N GLY A 134 -4.61 7.24 -13.56
CA GLY A 134 -4.69 6.29 -12.45
C GLY A 134 -3.65 6.49 -11.34
N ASP A 135 -2.81 7.52 -11.44
CA ASP A 135 -1.77 7.85 -10.45
C ASP A 135 -2.11 9.05 -9.55
N TRP A 136 -1.20 9.35 -8.62
CA TRP A 136 -1.24 10.48 -7.70
C TRP A 136 0.05 11.29 -7.80
N SER A 137 0.60 11.44 -9.00
CA SER A 137 1.91 12.08 -9.21
C SER A 137 1.95 13.55 -8.76
N SER A 138 0.83 14.28 -8.87
CA SER A 138 0.69 15.66 -8.34
C SER A 138 0.56 15.72 -6.81
N ARG A 139 0.31 14.59 -6.15
CA ARG A 139 0.02 14.47 -4.71
C ARG A 139 0.97 13.52 -3.97
N SER A 140 2.03 13.04 -4.62
CA SER A 140 3.05 12.22 -3.97
C SER A 140 4.44 12.49 -4.53
N HIS A 141 5.36 12.85 -3.65
CA HIS A 141 6.74 13.21 -4.04
C HIS A 141 7.73 12.05 -4.00
N TYR A 142 7.38 10.92 -3.38
CA TYR A 142 8.37 9.92 -2.96
C TYR A 142 8.19 8.52 -3.55
N ALA A 143 7.14 8.29 -4.35
CA ALA A 143 6.87 6.99 -4.97
C ALA A 143 6.56 7.13 -6.46
N ALA A 144 6.77 6.05 -7.23
CA ALA A 144 6.43 5.98 -8.65
C ALA A 144 4.93 6.27 -8.86
N GLY A 145 4.60 7.51 -9.22
CA GLY A 145 3.24 8.01 -9.33
C GLY A 145 2.43 7.99 -8.02
N GLY A 146 3.04 7.76 -6.86
CA GLY A 146 2.28 7.62 -5.60
C GLY A 146 1.35 6.39 -5.51
N VAL A 147 1.47 5.43 -6.43
CA VAL A 147 0.40 4.44 -6.68
C VAL A 147 0.31 3.30 -5.65
N TYR A 148 1.46 2.85 -5.13
CA TYR A 148 1.56 1.56 -4.43
C TYR A 148 0.71 1.44 -3.15
N TYR A 149 0.67 2.48 -2.33
CA TYR A 149 -0.09 2.43 -1.07
C TYR A 149 -1.59 2.67 -1.26
N PRO A 150 -2.04 3.64 -2.08
CA PRO A 150 -3.44 3.77 -2.46
C PRO A 150 -4.04 2.50 -3.05
N ILE A 151 -3.36 1.83 -4.00
CA ILE A 151 -3.89 0.59 -4.60
C ILE A 151 -4.05 -0.53 -3.56
N MET A 152 -3.07 -0.68 -2.66
CA MET A 152 -3.14 -1.67 -1.58
C MET A 152 -4.30 -1.37 -0.61
N ALA A 153 -4.54 -0.09 -0.32
CA ALA A 153 -5.63 0.33 0.54
C ALA A 153 -7.01 0.02 -0.08
N PHE A 154 -7.21 0.31 -1.38
CA PHE A 154 -8.43 -0.07 -2.09
C PHE A 154 -8.64 -1.59 -2.12
N ALA A 155 -7.58 -2.37 -2.40
CA ALA A 155 -7.66 -3.82 -2.41
C ALA A 155 -8.06 -4.39 -1.04
N LYS A 156 -7.46 -3.88 0.05
CA LYS A 156 -7.80 -4.28 1.41
C LYS A 156 -9.25 -3.94 1.76
N PHE A 157 -9.72 -2.75 1.38
CA PHE A 157 -11.12 -2.37 1.59
C PHE A 157 -12.05 -3.38 0.93
N GLN A 158 -11.81 -3.72 -0.35
CA GLN A 158 -12.60 -4.71 -1.06
C GLN A 158 -12.57 -6.08 -0.36
N ILE A 159 -11.40 -6.56 0.04
CA ILE A 159 -11.24 -7.86 0.70
C ILE A 159 -11.96 -7.91 2.06
N TYR A 160 -11.87 -6.85 2.86
CA TYR A 160 -12.42 -6.83 4.22
C TYR A 160 -13.92 -6.51 4.28
N THR A 161 -14.46 -5.87 3.25
CA THR A 161 -15.88 -5.43 3.24
C THR A 161 -16.72 -6.11 2.16
N ASN A 162 -16.08 -6.79 1.21
CA ASN A 162 -16.72 -7.31 0.00
C ASN A 162 -17.51 -6.23 -0.77
N ASN A 163 -17.03 -4.98 -0.75
CA ASN A 163 -17.62 -3.84 -1.42
C ASN A 163 -16.70 -3.33 -2.53
N ASP A 164 -17.25 -3.22 -3.74
CA ASP A 164 -16.52 -2.88 -4.96
C ASP A 164 -16.58 -1.38 -5.32
N VAL A 165 -17.02 -0.50 -4.41
CA VAL A 165 -17.18 0.95 -4.69
C VAL A 165 -15.91 1.62 -5.23
N PHE A 166 -14.72 1.14 -4.84
CA PHE A 166 -13.43 1.66 -5.32
C PHE A 166 -12.74 0.77 -6.36
N MET A 167 -13.46 -0.22 -6.92
CA MET A 167 -12.88 -1.17 -7.87
C MET A 167 -12.29 -0.47 -9.10
N GLU A 168 -12.99 0.51 -9.66
CA GLU A 168 -12.49 1.27 -10.81
C GLU A 168 -11.20 2.02 -10.48
N ASN A 169 -11.13 2.67 -9.32
CA ASN A 169 -9.93 3.36 -8.86
C ASN A 169 -8.74 2.40 -8.72
N MET A 170 -8.99 1.22 -8.16
CA MET A 170 -7.97 0.18 -8.02
C MET A 170 -7.45 -0.32 -9.37
N LEU A 171 -8.34 -0.55 -10.34
CA LEU A 171 -7.95 -1.02 -11.68
C LEU A 171 -7.10 0.03 -12.42
N ARG A 172 -7.51 1.30 -12.42
CA ARG A 172 -6.71 2.38 -13.03
C ARG A 172 -5.34 2.52 -12.36
N ALA A 173 -5.28 2.38 -11.05
CA ALA A 173 -4.02 2.38 -10.31
C ALA A 173 -3.13 1.20 -10.72
N ALA A 174 -3.70 0.00 -10.90
CA ALA A 174 -2.94 -1.16 -11.37
C ALA A 174 -2.34 -0.91 -12.76
N ASP A 175 -3.14 -0.42 -13.69
CA ASP A 175 -2.71 -0.12 -15.06
C ASP A 175 -1.59 0.93 -15.07
N SER A 176 -1.74 1.99 -14.27
CA SER A 176 -0.69 3.00 -14.12
C SER A 176 0.61 2.42 -13.58
N LEU A 177 0.54 1.54 -12.58
CA LEU A 177 1.73 0.94 -11.98
C LEU A 177 2.47 0.03 -12.97
N ILE A 178 1.71 -0.73 -13.77
CA ILE A 178 2.26 -1.57 -14.84
C ILE A 178 2.98 -0.69 -15.87
N ARG A 179 2.32 0.36 -16.38
CA ARG A 179 2.91 1.31 -17.34
C ARG A 179 4.21 1.92 -16.82
N LEU A 180 4.22 2.39 -15.58
CA LEU A 180 5.42 2.97 -14.94
C LEU A 180 6.56 1.97 -14.81
N ALA A 181 6.26 0.69 -14.56
CA ALA A 181 7.25 -0.37 -14.49
C ALA A 181 7.85 -0.68 -15.89
N GLU A 182 7.02 -0.70 -16.93
CA GLU A 182 7.45 -0.90 -18.32
C GLU A 182 8.34 0.25 -18.82
N GLU A 183 7.96 1.51 -18.58
CA GLU A 183 8.77 2.67 -18.97
C GLU A 183 10.16 2.70 -18.30
N LYS A 184 10.27 2.16 -17.08
CA LYS A 184 11.54 2.08 -16.36
C LYS A 184 12.39 0.90 -16.80
N SER A 185 11.79 -0.22 -17.20
CA SER A 185 12.55 -1.36 -17.71
C SER A 185 13.22 -1.02 -19.03
N ILE A 186 12.51 -0.35 -19.96
CA ILE A 186 13.04 0.08 -21.26
C ILE A 186 14.25 1.01 -21.09
N ARG A 187 14.21 1.94 -20.13
CA ARG A 187 15.31 2.88 -19.86
C ARG A 187 16.59 2.26 -19.30
N HIS A 188 16.56 1.01 -18.85
CA HIS A 188 17.75 0.31 -18.36
C HIS A 188 18.43 -0.57 -19.43
N TYR A 189 17.82 -0.72 -20.60
CA TYR A 189 18.34 -1.55 -21.71
C TYR A 189 19.01 -0.75 -22.83
N TYR A 190 19.04 0.58 -22.75
CA TYR A 190 19.72 1.49 -23.68
C TYR A 190 20.68 2.41 -22.92
#